data_AF-A0A383AAB3-F1
#
_entry.id   AF-A0A383AAB3-F1
#
_cell.length_a   1.000
_cell.length_b   1.000
_cell.length_c   1.000
_cell.angle_alpha   90.00
_cell.angle_beta   90.00
_cell.angle_gamma   90.00
#
_symmetry.space_group_name_H-M   'P 1'
#
loop_
_entity.id
_entity.type
_entity.pdbx_description
1 polymer ?
#
loop_
_entity_poly.entity_id
_entity_poly.type
_entity_poly.pdbx_seq_one_letter_code
_entity_poly.pdbx_strand_id
1 'polypeptide(L)'
;VRKGEAGTRAWTANPGEYNNAFDGKFGGMWRARGRIPTKVCGLTFTAYGFDVSSYYRREPDSKRPECSWIFEGVGEDEIIGDFGLVGGGAAGLELDRYDLEFGTPHNAYLLARSENHTNLMLQVNEEIHFSVRGYYGGGTENPMVRADMIYYKTPKDGALFAPGSLSWCGSLSYNSYNNNVSKILENAIRGFLKEGPLP
;
A
#
# COMPACT_ATOMS: atom_id res chain seq x y z
N VAL A 1 6.86 -7.37 21.71
CA VAL A 1 7.39 -6.22 20.95
C VAL A 1 7.38 -4.99 21.84
N ARG A 2 8.40 -4.14 21.80
CA ARG A 2 8.39 -2.82 22.47
C ARG A 2 7.98 -1.75 21.45
N LYS A 3 6.88 -1.04 21.71
CA LYS A 3 6.47 0.13 20.91
C LYS A 3 7.19 1.37 21.45
N GLY A 4 8.01 1.98 20.60
CA GLY A 4 8.85 3.12 20.97
C GLY A 4 8.07 4.43 21.06
N GLU A 5 8.82 5.53 21.04
CA GLU A 5 8.35 6.91 21.14
C GLU A 5 7.68 7.46 19.87
N ALA A 6 7.79 6.76 18.75
CA ALA A 6 7.25 7.17 17.45
C ALA A 6 6.37 6.09 16.81
N GLY A 7 5.54 6.51 15.85
CA GLY A 7 4.64 5.64 15.09
C GLY A 7 3.22 5.54 15.64
N THR A 8 2.30 5.10 14.79
CA THR A 8 0.94 4.68 15.16
C THR A 8 0.99 3.57 16.22
N ARG A 9 0.48 3.84 17.43
CA ARG A 9 0.64 2.94 18.59
C ARG A 9 -0.50 3.09 19.60
N ALA A 10 -0.94 1.95 20.15
CA ALA A 10 -1.93 1.89 21.22
C ALA A 10 -1.35 2.14 22.63
N TRP A 11 -0.02 2.04 22.78
CA TRP A 11 0.71 2.24 24.03
C TRP A 11 2.16 2.61 23.73
N THR A 12 2.86 3.21 24.69
CA THR A 12 4.27 3.61 24.59
C THR A 12 5.06 2.91 25.69
N ALA A 13 6.25 2.38 25.37
CA ALA A 13 7.14 1.82 26.37
C ALA A 13 7.58 2.88 27.40
N ASN A 14 7.85 2.44 28.63
CA ASN A 14 8.36 3.33 29.68
C ASN A 14 9.70 3.98 29.25
N PRO A 15 9.99 5.21 29.70
CA PRO A 15 11.29 5.83 29.49
C PRO A 15 12.44 4.91 29.96
N GLY A 16 13.47 4.76 29.12
CA GLY A 16 14.62 3.89 29.41
C GLY A 16 14.39 2.41 29.10
N GLU A 17 13.17 1.99 28.73
CA GLU A 17 12.84 0.59 28.46
C GLU A 17 12.56 0.30 26.97
N TYR A 18 13.30 0.90 26.04
CA TYR A 18 13.08 0.71 24.59
C TYR A 18 13.78 -0.52 24.01
N ASN A 19 14.82 -1.02 24.67
CA ASN A 19 15.61 -2.15 24.18
C ASN A 19 14.96 -3.49 24.51
N ASN A 20 14.91 -4.39 23.52
CA ASN A 20 14.33 -5.72 23.68
C ASN A 20 15.19 -6.58 24.63
N ALA A 21 14.55 -7.38 25.47
CA ALA A 21 15.25 -8.21 26.45
C ALA A 21 16.09 -9.34 25.82
N PHE A 22 15.68 -9.87 24.67
CA PHE A 22 16.30 -11.06 24.06
C PHE A 22 17.60 -10.78 23.31
N ASP A 23 17.75 -9.60 22.69
CA ASP A 23 18.92 -9.28 21.87
C ASP A 23 19.54 -7.90 22.19
N GLY A 24 19.00 -7.19 23.18
CA GLY A 24 19.44 -5.86 23.60
C GLY A 24 19.23 -4.76 22.54
N LYS A 25 18.65 -5.07 21.37
CA LYS A 25 18.48 -4.09 20.29
C LYS A 25 17.32 -3.15 20.59
N PHE A 26 17.44 -1.93 20.09
CA PHE A 26 16.36 -0.95 20.13
C PHE A 26 15.11 -1.49 19.40
N GLY A 27 13.96 -1.45 20.10
CA GLY A 27 12.66 -1.83 19.56
C GLY A 27 12.07 -0.75 18.66
N GLY A 28 10.73 -0.73 18.55
CA GLY A 28 10.02 0.29 17.77
C GLY A 28 10.00 0.04 16.27
N MET A 29 9.84 1.12 15.50
CA MET A 29 9.59 1.08 14.06
C MET A 29 10.82 0.68 13.26
N TRP A 30 10.59 -0.02 12.15
CA TRP A 30 11.62 -0.32 11.15
C TRP A 30 12.24 0.96 10.57
N ARG A 31 11.42 2.00 10.36
CA ARG A 31 11.84 3.31 9.86
C ARG A 31 12.88 3.98 10.77
N ALA A 32 12.70 3.94 12.10
CA ALA A 32 13.63 4.50 13.07
C ALA A 32 15.02 3.82 13.05
N ARG A 33 15.10 2.64 12.42
CA ARG A 33 16.34 1.86 12.28
C ARG A 33 16.93 1.90 10.88
N GLY A 34 16.49 2.85 10.04
CA GLY A 34 16.95 2.97 8.65
C GLY A 34 16.55 1.77 7.77
N ARG A 35 15.50 1.04 8.16
CA ARG A 35 14.98 -0.17 7.51
C ARG A 35 13.52 -0.02 7.10
N ILE A 36 13.09 1.17 6.71
CA ILE A 36 11.70 1.43 6.29
C ILE A 36 11.19 0.35 5.31
N PRO A 37 9.97 -0.19 5.48
CA PRO A 37 9.46 -1.29 4.65
C PRO A 37 9.47 -1.01 3.15
N THR A 38 9.39 0.25 2.74
CA THR A 38 9.45 0.71 1.35
C THR A 38 10.70 0.22 0.62
N LYS A 39 11.84 0.11 1.31
CA LYS A 39 13.09 -0.43 0.73
C LYS A 39 13.08 -1.93 0.47
N VAL A 40 12.06 -2.64 0.97
CA VAL A 40 11.91 -4.09 0.82
C VAL A 40 10.67 -4.39 -0.03
N CYS A 41 9.54 -3.77 0.29
CA CYS A 41 8.23 -4.05 -0.29
C CYS A 41 7.76 -2.97 -1.27
N GLY A 42 8.53 -1.90 -1.48
CA GLY A 42 8.23 -0.84 -2.45
C GLY A 42 7.23 0.22 -2.01
N LEU A 43 6.41 0.00 -0.97
CA LEU A 43 5.41 0.96 -0.47
C LEU A 43 5.68 1.37 0.99
N THR A 44 5.19 2.55 1.38
CA THR A 44 5.26 3.09 2.75
C THR A 44 3.87 3.18 3.37
N PHE A 45 3.72 2.70 4.60
CA PHE A 45 2.49 2.89 5.37
C PHE A 45 2.20 4.38 5.56
N THR A 46 1.02 4.83 5.14
CA THR A 46 0.70 6.26 5.01
C THR A 46 -0.56 6.66 5.76
N ALA A 47 -1.56 5.79 5.84
CA ALA A 47 -2.84 6.13 6.45
C ALA A 47 -3.61 4.89 6.94
N TYR A 48 -4.51 5.11 7.89
CA TYR A 48 -5.44 4.09 8.37
C TYR A 48 -6.79 4.69 8.79
N GLY A 49 -7.85 3.88 8.72
CA GLY A 49 -9.23 4.30 8.99
C GLY A 49 -10.20 3.13 8.84
N PHE A 50 -11.18 3.02 9.74
CA PHE A 50 -11.99 1.81 9.92
C PHE A 50 -13.48 1.99 9.58
N ASP A 51 -13.84 3.06 8.88
CA ASP A 51 -15.24 3.36 8.53
C ASP A 51 -15.67 2.68 7.22
N VAL A 52 -15.04 3.02 6.10
CA VAL A 52 -15.32 2.47 4.78
C VAL A 52 -14.02 2.25 4.00
N SER A 53 -14.08 1.39 2.99
CA SER A 53 -13.01 1.18 2.02
C SER A 53 -13.47 1.68 0.66
N SER A 54 -12.55 2.26 -0.08
CA SER A 54 -12.77 2.84 -1.41
C SER A 54 -12.19 1.92 -2.50
N TYR A 55 -11.91 2.48 -3.66
CA TYR A 55 -11.49 1.81 -4.89
C TYR A 55 -10.24 2.47 -5.49
N TYR A 56 -9.73 1.89 -6.58
CA TYR A 56 -8.60 2.42 -7.35
C TYR A 56 -8.99 2.94 -8.73
N ARG A 57 -8.22 3.91 -9.22
CA ARG A 57 -8.13 4.32 -10.61
C ARG A 57 -6.77 3.97 -11.18
N ARG A 58 -6.76 3.53 -12.43
CA ARG A 58 -5.52 3.24 -13.15
C ARG A 58 -4.71 4.51 -13.38
N GLU A 59 -3.40 4.39 -13.20
CA GLU A 59 -2.41 5.42 -13.47
C GLU A 59 -1.72 5.15 -14.83
N PRO A 60 -1.06 6.14 -15.46
CA PRO A 60 -0.48 6.00 -16.80
C PRO A 60 0.45 4.80 -16.98
N ASP A 61 1.23 4.41 -15.96
CA ASP A 61 2.15 3.27 -16.09
C ASP A 61 1.41 1.94 -16.31
N SER A 62 0.15 1.81 -15.87
CA SER A 62 -0.65 0.60 -16.13
C SER A 62 -0.93 0.33 -17.62
N LYS A 63 -0.71 1.33 -18.49
CA LYS A 63 -0.93 1.24 -19.94
C LYS A 63 0.36 0.92 -20.70
N ARG A 64 1.51 0.93 -20.02
CA ARG A 64 2.80 0.65 -20.62
C ARG A 64 2.91 -0.83 -21.01
N PRO A 65 3.59 -1.17 -22.12
CA PRO A 65 3.78 -2.57 -22.55
C PRO A 65 4.35 -3.49 -21.47
N GLU A 66 5.21 -2.97 -20.59
CA GLU A 66 5.84 -3.69 -19.48
C GLU A 66 4.83 -4.11 -18.39
N CYS A 67 3.68 -3.43 -18.31
CA CYS A 67 2.70 -3.59 -17.22
C CYS A 67 1.31 -3.99 -17.69
N SER A 68 0.98 -3.78 -18.97
CA SER A 68 -0.39 -3.92 -19.49
C SER A 68 -0.96 -5.33 -19.31
N TRP A 69 -0.11 -6.35 -19.29
CA TRP A 69 -0.48 -7.74 -19.02
C TRP A 69 -1.12 -7.96 -17.65
N ILE A 70 -0.81 -7.14 -16.64
CA ILE A 70 -1.44 -7.20 -15.31
C ILE A 70 -2.93 -6.84 -15.40
N PHE A 71 -3.30 -6.01 -16.38
CA PHE A 71 -4.66 -5.49 -16.58
C PHE A 71 -5.40 -6.16 -17.73
N GLU A 72 -4.93 -7.30 -18.23
CA GLU A 72 -5.64 -8.05 -19.27
C GLU A 72 -7.06 -8.43 -18.81
N GLY A 73 -8.07 -8.01 -19.57
CA GLY A 73 -9.48 -8.22 -19.22
C GLY A 73 -10.06 -7.21 -18.22
N VAL A 74 -9.35 -6.12 -17.92
CA VAL A 74 -9.84 -4.97 -17.14
C VAL A 74 -9.90 -3.73 -18.02
N GLY A 75 -11.03 -3.03 -18.01
CA GLY A 75 -11.23 -1.82 -18.82
C GLY A 75 -10.23 -0.70 -18.49
N GLU A 76 -10.04 0.24 -19.42
CA GLU A 76 -9.14 1.37 -19.19
C GLU A 76 -9.68 2.34 -18.12
N ASP A 77 -10.97 2.65 -18.19
CA ASP A 77 -11.64 3.59 -17.27
C ASP A 77 -12.45 2.87 -16.17
N GLU A 78 -12.29 1.55 -16.07
CA GLU A 78 -12.98 0.72 -15.08
C GLU A 78 -12.51 1.06 -13.66
N ILE A 79 -13.46 1.22 -12.74
CA ILE A 79 -13.15 1.39 -11.32
C ILE A 79 -12.73 0.04 -10.75
N ILE A 80 -11.55 -0.02 -10.14
CA ILE A 80 -11.00 -1.25 -9.58
C ILE A 80 -11.41 -1.39 -8.12
N GLY A 81 -12.23 -2.39 -7.82
CA GLY A 81 -12.55 -2.77 -6.45
C GLY A 81 -13.49 -1.82 -5.72
N ASP A 82 -14.49 -1.23 -6.37
CA ASP A 82 -15.63 -0.54 -5.72
C ASP A 82 -16.68 -1.53 -5.19
N PHE A 83 -16.17 -2.55 -4.51
CA PHE A 83 -16.90 -3.65 -3.91
C PHE A 83 -15.96 -4.38 -2.95
N GLY A 84 -16.51 -5.03 -1.93
CA GLY A 84 -15.72 -5.88 -1.04
C GLY A 84 -16.44 -6.21 0.26
N LEU A 85 -16.06 -7.31 0.89
CA LEU A 85 -16.59 -7.72 2.20
C LEU A 85 -16.05 -6.86 3.34
N VAL A 86 -14.91 -6.19 3.11
CA VAL A 86 -14.19 -5.39 4.10
C VAL A 86 -14.37 -3.93 3.73
N GLY A 87 -15.22 -3.22 4.47
CA GLY A 87 -15.48 -1.79 4.28
C GLY A 87 -16.16 -1.40 2.95
N GLY A 88 -16.52 -2.36 2.10
CA GLY A 88 -17.20 -2.11 0.83
C GLY A 88 -16.28 -1.88 -0.39
N GLY A 89 -14.96 -1.98 -0.25
CA GLY A 89 -14.01 -1.69 -1.33
C GLY A 89 -12.61 -2.28 -1.14
N ALA A 90 -11.81 -2.26 -2.20
CA ALA A 90 -10.47 -2.84 -2.24
C ALA A 90 -9.36 -1.96 -1.66
N ALA A 91 -9.65 -0.68 -1.36
CA ALA A 91 -8.71 0.27 -0.79
C ALA A 91 -9.20 0.83 0.56
N GLY A 92 -8.81 0.24 1.68
CA GLY A 92 -9.15 0.76 3.00
C GLY A 92 -8.52 -0.02 4.15
N LEU A 93 -8.97 0.31 5.37
CA LEU A 93 -8.39 -0.07 6.66
C LEU A 93 -6.98 0.47 6.90
N GLU A 94 -6.01 0.05 6.10
CA GLU A 94 -4.64 0.55 6.10
C GLU A 94 -4.19 0.72 4.64
N LEU A 95 -3.50 1.83 4.38
CA LEU A 95 -3.05 2.25 3.05
C LEU A 95 -1.53 2.44 3.06
N ASP A 96 -0.88 1.90 2.02
CA ASP A 96 0.52 2.13 1.72
C ASP A 96 0.67 2.87 0.39
N ARG A 97 1.62 3.81 0.30
CA ARG A 97 1.86 4.63 -0.90
C ARG A 97 3.24 4.41 -1.52
N TYR A 98 3.35 4.74 -2.80
CA TYR A 98 4.60 4.91 -3.52
C TYR A 98 5.29 6.19 -3.03
N ASP A 99 6.58 6.12 -2.69
CA ASP A 99 7.36 7.27 -2.25
C ASP A 99 8.88 7.06 -2.46
N LEU A 100 9.47 7.80 -3.39
CA LEU A 100 10.90 7.73 -3.71
C LEU A 100 11.78 8.21 -2.56
N GLU A 101 11.33 9.18 -1.75
CA GLU A 101 12.11 9.69 -0.62
C GLU A 101 12.23 8.64 0.48
N PHE A 102 11.21 7.78 0.60
CA PHE A 102 11.21 6.64 1.52
C PHE A 102 11.81 5.36 0.92
N GLY A 103 12.18 5.41 -0.35
CA GLY A 103 13.01 4.38 -0.98
C GLY A 103 12.22 3.36 -1.79
N THR A 104 11.08 3.75 -2.34
CA THR A 104 10.49 2.98 -3.45
C THR A 104 11.54 2.88 -4.57
N PRO A 105 11.76 1.69 -5.16
CA PRO A 105 12.73 1.55 -6.23
C PRO A 105 12.43 2.46 -7.44
N HIS A 106 13.46 3.10 -8.00
CA HIS A 106 13.31 4.00 -9.16
C HIS A 106 12.77 3.33 -10.42
N ASN A 107 12.86 2.01 -10.52
CA ASN A 107 12.32 1.22 -11.62
C ASN A 107 10.89 0.71 -11.34
N ALA A 108 10.23 1.21 -10.30
CA ALA A 108 8.86 0.84 -9.99
C ALA A 108 7.84 1.65 -10.78
N TYR A 109 6.84 0.94 -11.29
CA TYR A 109 5.69 1.45 -12.00
C TYR A 109 4.55 1.72 -11.01
N LEU A 110 3.92 2.89 -11.11
CA LEU A 110 2.71 3.22 -10.37
C LEU A 110 1.50 2.83 -11.22
N LEU A 111 0.89 1.69 -10.93
CA LEU A 111 -0.13 1.08 -11.74
C LEU A 111 -1.53 1.67 -11.49
N ALA A 112 -1.86 1.93 -10.23
CA ALA A 112 -3.16 2.47 -9.86
C ALA A 112 -3.06 3.20 -8.53
N ARG A 113 -4.00 4.09 -8.26
CA ARG A 113 -4.09 4.88 -7.05
C ARG A 113 -5.52 4.90 -6.55
N SER A 114 -5.70 4.76 -5.24
CA SER A 114 -7.02 4.91 -4.63
C SER A 114 -7.38 6.36 -4.37
N GLU A 115 -8.68 6.65 -4.44
CA GLU A 115 -9.25 7.99 -4.26
C GLU A 115 -10.52 7.91 -3.40
N ASN A 116 -11.13 9.06 -3.07
CA ASN A 116 -12.39 9.15 -2.32
C ASN A 116 -12.39 8.52 -0.92
N HIS A 117 -11.28 8.62 -0.21
CA HIS A 117 -11.21 8.29 1.22
C HIS A 117 -11.90 9.35 2.07
N THR A 118 -12.60 8.94 3.13
CA THR A 118 -13.28 9.87 4.04
C THR A 118 -12.29 10.57 4.97
N ASN A 119 -12.77 11.54 5.74
CA ASN A 119 -11.98 12.18 6.79
C ASN A 119 -11.68 11.30 8.01
N LEU A 120 -12.21 10.08 8.06
CA LEU A 120 -11.85 9.08 9.08
C LEU A 120 -10.64 8.23 8.68
N MET A 121 -10.21 8.31 7.42
CA MET A 121 -8.91 7.82 6.99
C MET A 121 -7.85 8.88 7.31
N LEU A 122 -7.02 8.61 8.31
CA LEU A 122 -6.06 9.58 8.85
C LEU A 122 -4.63 9.22 8.47
N GLN A 123 -3.83 10.22 8.15
CA GLN A 123 -2.39 10.04 7.95
C GLN A 123 -1.71 9.55 9.23
N VAL A 124 -0.71 8.70 9.06
CA VAL A 124 0.06 8.13 10.17
C VAL A 124 0.93 9.17 10.87
N ASN A 125 1.02 9.07 12.19
CA ASN A 125 1.70 10.06 13.03
C ASN A 125 3.21 10.16 12.75
N GLU A 126 3.86 9.08 12.30
CA GLU A 126 5.29 9.07 11.96
C GLU A 126 5.66 9.94 10.75
N GLU A 127 4.69 10.48 10.03
CA GLU A 127 4.90 11.40 8.91
C GLU A 127 4.48 12.84 9.21
N ILE A 128 3.82 13.06 10.34
CA ILE A 128 3.36 14.39 10.76
C ILE A 128 4.44 15.01 11.65
N HIS A 129 5.16 15.99 11.09
CA HIS A 129 6.24 16.68 11.80
C HIS A 129 5.72 17.84 12.67
N PHE A 130 4.68 18.52 12.20
CA PHE A 130 3.95 19.55 12.93
C PHE A 130 2.52 19.59 12.40
N SER A 131 1.55 19.85 13.27
CA SER A 131 0.14 19.89 12.87
C SER A 131 -0.19 21.23 12.21
N VAL A 132 -0.63 21.20 10.95
CA VAL A 132 -1.21 22.35 10.23
C VAL A 132 -2.38 21.88 9.38
N ARG A 133 -3.40 22.74 9.19
CA ARG A 133 -4.56 22.43 8.34
C ARG A 133 -4.14 22.18 6.88
N GLY A 134 -4.87 21.31 6.19
CA GLY A 134 -4.83 21.13 4.73
C GLY A 134 -3.70 20.25 4.18
N TYR A 135 -2.53 20.22 4.80
CA TYR A 135 -1.44 19.32 4.39
C TYR A 135 -1.35 18.05 5.26
N TYR A 136 -1.86 18.13 6.49
CA TYR A 136 -1.97 17.02 7.43
C TYR A 136 -3.44 16.96 7.87
N GLY A 137 -4.09 15.82 7.64
CA GLY A 137 -5.53 15.72 7.80
C GLY A 137 -6.09 14.39 7.28
N GLY A 138 -7.39 14.38 7.04
CA GLY A 138 -8.14 13.22 6.59
C GLY A 138 -8.13 13.02 5.07
N GLY A 139 -8.78 11.96 4.61
CA GLY A 139 -8.77 11.53 3.21
C GLY A 139 -9.30 12.52 2.17
N THR A 140 -10.13 13.51 2.56
CA THR A 140 -10.69 14.45 1.57
C THR A 140 -9.77 15.62 1.23
N GLU A 141 -8.74 15.88 2.06
CA GLU A 141 -7.85 17.03 1.88
C GLU A 141 -6.37 16.64 1.74
N ASN A 142 -5.97 15.48 2.28
CA ASN A 142 -4.57 15.10 2.36
C ASN A 142 -4.16 14.18 1.19
N PRO A 143 -3.30 14.62 0.26
CA PRO A 143 -2.88 13.80 -0.89
C PRO A 143 -2.04 12.58 -0.50
N MET A 144 -1.54 12.52 0.75
CA MET A 144 -0.82 11.37 1.28
C MET A 144 -1.76 10.23 1.71
N VAL A 145 -3.06 10.51 1.88
CA VAL A 145 -4.06 9.51 2.26
C VAL A 145 -4.56 8.79 1.01
N ARG A 146 -3.81 7.77 0.61
CA ARG A 146 -4.10 6.93 -0.55
C ARG A 146 -3.35 5.61 -0.47
N ALA A 147 -3.85 4.60 -1.16
CA ALA A 147 -3.11 3.39 -1.50
C ALA A 147 -2.59 3.51 -2.93
N ASP A 148 -1.33 3.15 -3.13
CA ASP A 148 -0.74 3.05 -4.47
C ASP A 148 -0.48 1.57 -4.79
N MET A 149 -0.89 1.15 -6.00
CA MET A 149 -0.61 -0.17 -6.55
C MET A 149 0.65 -0.09 -7.41
N ILE A 150 1.63 -0.93 -7.13
CA ILE A 150 2.94 -0.90 -7.82
C ILE A 150 3.34 -2.26 -8.39
N TYR A 151 4.22 -2.20 -9.39
CA TYR A 151 4.95 -3.33 -9.92
C TYR A 151 6.40 -2.94 -10.24
N TYR A 152 7.36 -3.81 -9.95
CA TYR A 152 8.74 -3.63 -10.39
C TYR A 152 9.51 -4.93 -10.50
N LYS A 153 10.53 -4.95 -11.37
CA LYS A 153 11.44 -6.09 -11.54
C LYS A 153 12.63 -5.98 -10.58
N THR A 154 13.13 -7.13 -10.15
CA THR A 154 14.33 -7.29 -9.33
C THR A 154 15.38 -8.10 -10.11
N PRO A 155 16.65 -8.11 -9.67
CA PRO A 155 17.68 -8.92 -10.34
C PRO A 155 17.30 -10.41 -10.41
N LYS A 156 17.83 -11.11 -11.42
CA LYS A 156 17.58 -12.54 -11.66
C LYS A 156 16.10 -12.86 -11.92
N ASP A 157 15.47 -12.04 -12.76
CA ASP A 157 14.09 -12.19 -13.23
C ASP A 157 13.01 -12.22 -12.13
N GLY A 158 13.34 -11.71 -10.94
CA GLY A 158 12.36 -11.53 -9.88
C GLY A 158 11.46 -10.32 -10.14
N ALA A 159 10.36 -10.24 -9.41
CA ALA A 159 9.50 -9.08 -9.39
C ALA A 159 8.72 -8.96 -8.09
N LEU A 160 8.14 -7.78 -7.89
CA LEU A 160 7.19 -7.49 -6.83
C LEU A 160 5.95 -6.83 -7.41
N PHE A 161 4.78 -7.28 -6.94
CA PHE A 161 3.50 -6.61 -7.13
C PHE A 161 2.92 -6.31 -5.74
N ALA A 162 2.41 -5.11 -5.52
CA ALA A 162 1.77 -4.73 -4.26
C ALA A 162 0.58 -3.80 -4.51
N PRO A 163 -0.63 -4.11 -3.98
CA PRO A 163 -1.81 -3.26 -4.12
C PRO A 163 -1.88 -2.10 -3.13
N GLY A 164 -1.07 -2.14 -2.06
CA GLY A 164 -1.00 -1.05 -1.07
C GLY A 164 -2.21 -0.90 -0.17
N SER A 165 -3.07 -1.92 -0.02
CA SER A 165 -4.19 -1.86 0.91
C SER A 165 -4.45 -3.18 1.63
N LEU A 166 -4.84 -3.07 2.91
CA LEU A 166 -5.27 -4.18 3.74
C LEU A 166 -6.59 -4.80 3.26
N SER A 167 -7.54 -4.00 2.75
CA SER A 167 -8.86 -4.50 2.34
C SER A 167 -8.87 -5.17 0.95
N TRP A 168 -7.75 -5.16 0.21
CA TRP A 168 -7.62 -5.75 -1.12
C TRP A 168 -8.16 -7.20 -1.18
N CYS A 169 -7.67 -8.06 -0.28
CA CYS A 169 -8.10 -9.47 -0.22
C CYS A 169 -9.60 -9.62 0.11
N GLY A 170 -10.19 -8.65 0.81
CA GLY A 170 -11.63 -8.62 1.10
C GLY A 170 -12.51 -8.45 -0.14
N SER A 171 -11.93 -8.11 -1.29
CA SER A 171 -12.64 -7.87 -2.54
C SER A 171 -12.52 -9.02 -3.54
N LEU A 172 -11.68 -10.04 -3.26
CA LEU A 172 -11.43 -11.16 -4.17
C LEU A 172 -12.68 -12.00 -4.42
N SER A 173 -13.40 -12.40 -3.37
CA SER A 173 -14.54 -13.31 -3.50
C SER A 173 -15.83 -12.65 -4.01
N TYR A 174 -15.81 -11.35 -4.26
CA TYR A 174 -16.98 -10.64 -4.77
C TYR A 174 -17.44 -11.20 -6.13
N ASN A 175 -18.75 -11.26 -6.35
CA ASN A 175 -19.36 -11.75 -7.58
C ASN A 175 -18.80 -13.13 -8.03
N SER A 176 -18.68 -14.07 -7.09
CA SER A 176 -18.12 -15.42 -7.34
C SER A 176 -16.73 -15.38 -7.99
N TYR A 177 -15.87 -14.47 -7.52
CA TYR A 177 -14.51 -14.20 -8.04
C TYR A 177 -14.45 -13.61 -9.46
N ASN A 178 -15.60 -13.30 -10.07
CA ASN A 178 -15.65 -12.65 -11.38
C ASN A 178 -15.65 -11.13 -11.22
N ASN A 179 -14.47 -10.57 -10.95
CA ASN A 179 -14.27 -9.15 -10.73
C ASN A 179 -12.84 -8.70 -11.06
N ASN A 180 -12.61 -7.39 -11.15
CA ASN A 180 -11.32 -6.83 -11.56
C ASN A 180 -10.19 -7.04 -10.53
N VAL A 181 -10.46 -7.04 -9.22
CA VAL A 181 -9.47 -7.31 -8.17
C VAL A 181 -8.90 -8.73 -8.31
N SER A 182 -9.80 -9.71 -8.47
CA SER A 182 -9.43 -11.11 -8.70
C SER A 182 -8.69 -11.29 -10.01
N LYS A 183 -9.14 -10.65 -11.10
CA LYS A 183 -8.48 -10.71 -12.40
C LYS A 183 -7.05 -10.15 -12.35
N ILE A 184 -6.85 -8.97 -11.75
CA ILE A 184 -5.54 -8.33 -11.62
C ILE A 184 -4.57 -9.22 -10.84
N LEU A 185 -5.01 -9.75 -9.70
CA LEU A 185 -4.17 -10.61 -8.87
C LEU A 185 -3.86 -11.94 -9.58
N GLU A 186 -4.85 -12.53 -10.25
CA GLU A 186 -4.66 -13.74 -11.06
C GLU A 186 -3.65 -13.52 -12.18
N ASN A 187 -3.78 -12.41 -12.93
CA ASN A 187 -2.85 -12.04 -13.99
C ASN A 187 -1.43 -11.94 -13.43
N ALA A 188 -1.23 -11.15 -12.36
CA ALA A 188 0.07 -10.97 -11.71
C ALA A 188 0.71 -12.31 -11.29
N ILE A 189 -0.05 -13.17 -10.62
CA ILE A 189 0.42 -14.51 -10.21
C ILE A 189 0.77 -15.37 -11.42
N ARG A 190 -0.08 -15.41 -12.45
CA ARG A 190 0.18 -16.17 -13.69
C ARG A 190 1.42 -15.66 -14.40
N GLY A 191 1.67 -14.36 -14.40
CA GLY A 191 2.91 -13.78 -14.91
C GLY A 191 4.11 -14.30 -14.14
N PHE A 192 4.09 -14.20 -12.80
CA PHE A 192 5.19 -14.62 -11.93
C PHE A 192 5.50 -16.12 -12.00
N LEU A 193 4.53 -16.94 -12.40
CA LEU A 193 4.72 -18.38 -12.61
C LEU A 193 5.31 -18.75 -13.97
N LYS A 194 5.38 -17.81 -14.94
CA LYS A 194 6.01 -18.08 -16.24
C LYS A 194 7.52 -18.14 -16.09
N GLU A 195 8.15 -19.11 -16.74
CA GLU A 195 9.60 -19.19 -16.82
C GLU A 195 10.16 -18.07 -17.70
N GLY A 196 11.32 -17.53 -17.28
CA GLY A 196 12.03 -16.49 -18.01
C GLY A 196 11.65 -15.07 -17.57
N PRO A 197 12.07 -14.05 -18.34
CA PRO A 197 11.88 -12.66 -17.98
C PRO A 197 10.39 -12.29 -18.02
N LEU A 198 9.92 -11.59 -16.99
CA LEU A 198 8.64 -10.90 -17.04
C LEU A 198 8.68 -9.75 -18.06
N PRO A 199 7.54 -9.43 -18.71
CA PRO A 199 7.42 -8.24 -19.54
C PRO A 199 7.95 -6.98 -18.85
#